data_AF-A0A7J9HIU6-F1
#
_entry.id   AF-A0A7J9HIU6-F1
#
_cell.length_a   1.000
_cell.length_b   1.000
_cell.length_c   1.000
_cell.angle_alpha   90.00
_cell.angle_beta   90.00
_cell.angle_gamma   90.00
#
_symmetry.space_group_name_H-M   'P 1'
#
loop_
_entity.id
_entity.type
_entity.pdbx_description
1 polymer ?
#
loop_
_entity_poly.entity_id
_entity_poly.type
_entity_poly.pdbx_seq_one_letter_code
_entity_poly.pdbx_strand_id
1 'polypeptide(L)'
;LDVKIIYSHGTALDVLPKGADKGQALAYLQRKFKANGRVPLSSLVCGDSGNDAELFTVPDVYGVMVGNAQEELLQWCAENARNNPNIIHSTERCASGIIQAIGKFSIGPNVSPRDIKGWGKCRVNVLSPGYEVVKFYLLYEQWRRAEVEKSDQILQNLKSSF
;
A
#
# COMPACT_ATOMS: atom_id res chain seq x y z
N LEU A 1 26.52 -1.76 -26.18
CA LEU A 1 25.90 -1.83 -24.83
C LEU A 1 24.49 -1.32 -24.97
N ASP A 2 23.49 -2.17 -24.74
CA ASP A 2 22.09 -1.75 -24.75
C ASP A 2 21.79 -1.04 -23.43
N VAL A 3 21.59 0.28 -23.52
CA VAL A 3 21.33 1.16 -22.38
C VAL A 3 19.90 1.68 -22.42
N LYS A 4 19.35 1.92 -21.23
CA LYS A 4 18.08 2.60 -21.00
C LYS A 4 18.36 3.94 -20.35
N ILE A 5 17.63 4.96 -20.80
CA ILE A 5 17.69 6.30 -20.25
C ILE A 5 16.37 6.55 -19.52
N ILE A 6 16.45 6.92 -18.24
CA ILE A 6 15.28 7.28 -17.44
C ILE A 6 15.45 8.74 -17.04
N TYR A 7 14.44 9.55 -17.33
CA TYR A 7 14.37 10.94 -16.90
C TYR A 7 13.28 11.09 -15.85
N SER A 8 13.60 11.71 -14.72
CA SER A 8 12.63 11.91 -13.64
C SER A 8 12.85 13.25 -12.94
N HIS A 9 11.80 13.76 -12.29
CA HIS A 9 11.82 15.00 -11.50
C HIS A 9 12.28 16.23 -12.30
N GLY A 10 12.16 16.19 -13.63
CA GLY A 10 12.64 17.25 -14.52
C GLY A 10 14.12 17.60 -14.39
N THR A 11 14.94 16.78 -13.72
CA THR A 11 16.34 17.10 -13.39
C THR A 11 17.25 15.88 -13.29
N ALA A 12 16.71 14.71 -12.94
CA ALA A 12 17.50 13.49 -12.77
C ALA A 12 17.51 12.65 -14.05
N LEU A 13 18.71 12.26 -14.49
CA LEU A 13 18.93 11.42 -15.66
C LEU A 13 19.73 10.18 -15.27
N ASP A 14 19.09 9.02 -15.32
CA ASP A 14 19.71 7.73 -15.04
C ASP A 14 20.03 7.02 -16.35
N VAL A 15 21.28 6.52 -16.47
CA VAL A 15 21.72 5.68 -17.58
C VAL A 15 21.99 4.28 -17.04
N LEU A 16 21.10 3.35 -17.36
CA LEU A 16 21.08 2.01 -16.77
C LEU A 16 21.23 0.94 -17.86
N PRO A 17 21.76 -0.25 -17.53
CA PRO A 17 21.61 -1.41 -18.39
C PRO A 17 20.12 -1.65 -18.70
N LYS A 18 19.81 -2.11 -19.92
CA LYS A 18 18.41 -2.32 -20.36
C LYS A 18 17.54 -3.18 -19.41
N GLY A 19 18.14 -4.07 -18.62
CA GLY A 19 17.43 -4.91 -17.65
C GLY A 19 17.37 -4.37 -16.21
N ALA A 20 17.98 -3.23 -15.93
CA ALA A 20 18.13 -2.68 -14.58
C ALA A 20 17.10 -1.59 -14.30
N ASP A 21 15.82 -1.96 -14.23
CA ASP A 21 14.76 -1.06 -13.80
C ASP A 21 13.83 -1.69 -12.74
N LYS A 22 12.98 -0.86 -12.13
CA LYS A 22 12.08 -1.26 -11.04
C LYS A 22 11.06 -2.33 -11.50
N GLY A 23 10.58 -2.25 -12.74
CA GLY A 23 9.63 -3.23 -13.31
C GLY A 23 10.25 -4.61 -13.50
N GLN A 24 11.47 -4.67 -14.06
CA GLN A 24 12.22 -5.92 -14.21
C GLN A 24 12.58 -6.54 -12.86
N ALA A 25 12.93 -5.72 -11.87
CA ALA A 25 13.18 -6.18 -10.51
C ALA A 25 11.92 -6.80 -9.87
N LEU A 26 10.75 -6.17 -10.05
CA LEU A 26 9.47 -6.71 -9.60
C LEU A 26 9.11 -8.03 -10.30
N ALA A 27 9.25 -8.08 -11.63
CA ALA A 27 9.00 -9.30 -12.40
C ALA A 27 9.93 -10.44 -11.97
N TYR A 28 11.19 -10.14 -11.64
CA TYR A 28 12.11 -11.11 -11.05
C TYR A 28 11.63 -11.62 -9.69
N LEU A 29 11.17 -10.73 -8.80
CA LEU A 29 10.62 -11.09 -7.49
C LEU A 29 9.38 -11.99 -7.62
N GLN A 30 8.44 -11.65 -8.50
CA GLN A 30 7.25 -12.45 -8.78
C GLN A 30 7.63 -13.87 -9.25
N ARG A 31 8.58 -13.99 -10.20
CA ARG A 31 9.08 -15.29 -10.66
C ARG A 31 9.70 -16.10 -9.52
N LYS A 32 10.49 -15.45 -8.66
CA LYS A 32 11.15 -16.11 -7.52
C LYS A 32 10.13 -16.61 -6.49
N PHE A 33 9.11 -15.82 -6.18
CA PHE A 33 8.01 -16.24 -5.30
C PHE A 33 7.23 -17.42 -5.87
N LYS A 34 6.93 -17.38 -7.18
CA LYS A 34 6.26 -18.48 -7.88
C LYS A 34 7.07 -19.77 -7.86
N ALA A 35 8.37 -19.70 -8.13
CA ALA A 35 9.27 -20.85 -8.07
C ALA A 35 9.33 -21.49 -6.67
N ASN A 36 9.16 -20.69 -5.61
CA ASN A 36 9.15 -21.17 -4.23
C ASN A 36 7.74 -21.55 -3.71
N GLY A 37 6.72 -21.57 -4.56
CA GLY A 37 5.34 -21.87 -4.17
C GLY A 37 4.70 -20.82 -3.23
N ARG A 38 5.24 -19.59 -3.18
CA ARG A 38 4.79 -18.50 -2.31
C ARG A 38 4.24 -17.32 -3.12
N VAL A 39 3.32 -17.60 -4.05
CA VAL A 39 2.74 -16.56 -4.91
C VAL A 39 1.94 -15.56 -4.05
N PRO A 40 2.21 -14.25 -4.13
CA PRO A 40 1.39 -13.25 -3.45
C PRO A 40 -0.06 -13.30 -3.95
N LEU A 41 -1.03 -13.16 -3.04
CA LEU A 41 -2.46 -13.08 -3.41
C LEU A 41 -2.77 -11.88 -4.30
N SER A 42 -2.08 -10.77 -4.04
CA SER A 42 -2.19 -9.52 -4.78
C SER A 42 -0.86 -8.76 -4.66
N SER A 43 -0.48 -8.04 -5.71
CA SER A 43 0.66 -7.11 -5.67
C SER A 43 0.16 -5.71 -5.93
N LEU A 44 0.51 -4.75 -5.06
CA LEU A 44 0.24 -3.33 -5.28
C LEU A 44 1.57 -2.61 -5.51
N VAL A 45 1.69 -1.94 -6.67
CA VAL A 45 2.80 -1.03 -6.97
C VAL A 45 2.36 0.41 -6.73
N CYS A 46 3.27 1.20 -6.18
CA CYS A 46 3.02 2.59 -5.82
C CYS A 46 4.13 3.43 -6.47
N GLY A 47 3.76 4.48 -7.20
CA GLY A 47 4.72 5.34 -7.89
C GLY A 47 4.37 6.82 -7.77
N ASP A 48 5.39 7.66 -7.85
CA ASP A 48 5.26 9.11 -7.83
C ASP A 48 6.04 9.81 -8.94
N SER A 49 7.02 9.16 -9.60
CA SER A 49 7.82 9.80 -10.64
C SER A 49 8.04 8.91 -11.87
N GLY A 50 8.66 9.46 -12.92
CA GLY A 50 8.87 8.74 -14.18
C GLY A 50 9.69 7.44 -14.05
N ASN A 51 10.53 7.32 -13.01
CA ASN A 51 11.29 6.09 -12.76
C ASN A 51 10.41 4.91 -12.30
N ASP A 52 9.16 5.17 -11.90
CA ASP A 52 8.19 4.17 -11.47
C ASP A 52 7.32 3.66 -12.62
N ALA A 53 7.33 4.30 -13.80
CA ALA A 53 6.46 3.98 -14.92
C ALA A 53 6.44 2.48 -15.28
N GLU A 54 7.62 1.85 -15.26
CA GLU A 54 7.77 0.42 -15.56
C GLU A 54 7.17 -0.51 -14.51
N LEU A 55 6.93 -0.05 -13.29
CA LEU A 55 6.21 -0.88 -12.30
C LEU A 55 4.79 -1.16 -12.78
N PHE A 56 4.18 -0.23 -13.50
CA PHE A 56 2.81 -0.30 -13.99
C PHE A 56 2.67 -1.12 -15.30
N THR A 57 3.78 -1.49 -15.94
CA THR A 57 3.77 -2.38 -17.12
C THR A 57 3.82 -3.86 -16.74
N VAL A 58 4.17 -4.18 -15.49
CA VAL A 58 4.27 -5.55 -14.99
C VAL A 58 2.87 -6.17 -14.93
N PRO A 59 2.65 -7.40 -15.44
CA PRO A 59 1.36 -8.08 -15.35
C PRO A 59 1.01 -8.49 -13.92
N ASP A 60 -0.27 -8.73 -13.67
CA ASP A 60 -0.81 -9.22 -12.40
C ASP A 60 -0.51 -8.31 -11.19
N VAL A 61 -0.48 -6.99 -11.42
CA VAL A 61 -0.34 -5.97 -10.37
C VAL A 61 -1.51 -5.00 -10.39
N TYR A 62 -1.85 -4.51 -9.21
CA TYR A 62 -2.58 -3.26 -9.02
C TYR A 62 -1.57 -2.11 -8.94
N GLY A 63 -1.91 -0.96 -9.48
CA GLY A 63 -1.06 0.22 -9.50
C GLY A 63 -1.75 1.45 -8.92
N VAL A 64 -1.02 2.21 -8.11
CA VAL A 64 -1.43 3.54 -7.68
C VAL A 64 -0.35 4.58 -7.97
N MET A 65 -0.73 5.62 -8.70
CA MET A 65 0.00 6.89 -8.70
C MET A 65 -0.53 7.73 -7.55
N VAL A 66 0.35 8.12 -6.63
CA VAL A 66 -0.07 8.95 -5.48
C VAL A 66 -0.48 10.34 -5.97
N GLY A 67 -1.35 11.04 -5.24
CA GLY A 67 -1.93 12.32 -5.70
C GLY A 67 -0.94 13.49 -5.81
N ASN A 68 0.33 13.27 -5.46
CA ASN A 68 1.45 14.19 -5.69
C ASN A 68 2.44 13.65 -6.72
N ALA A 69 2.01 12.73 -7.59
CA ALA A 69 2.84 12.22 -8.66
C ALA A 69 3.26 13.32 -9.64
N GLN A 70 4.46 13.19 -10.18
CA GLN A 70 5.03 14.09 -11.17
C GLN A 70 4.32 13.95 -12.51
N GLU A 71 4.29 15.04 -13.26
CA GLU A 71 3.61 15.12 -14.56
C GLU A 71 4.12 14.05 -15.54
N GLU A 72 5.41 13.72 -15.50
CA GLU A 72 5.96 12.69 -16.39
C GLU A 72 5.32 11.31 -16.20
N LEU A 73 4.94 10.94 -14.97
CA LEU A 73 4.29 9.67 -14.69
C LEU A 73 2.81 9.70 -15.08
N LEU A 74 2.15 10.85 -14.87
CA LEU A 74 0.75 11.04 -15.26
C LEU A 74 0.59 11.01 -16.78
N GLN A 75 1.48 11.68 -17.50
CA GLN A 75 1.53 11.65 -18.96
C GLN A 75 1.78 10.24 -19.48
N TRP A 76 2.76 9.54 -18.90
CA TRP A 76 3.02 8.14 -19.23
C TRP A 76 1.77 7.27 -19.02
N CYS A 77 1.04 7.44 -17.92
CA CYS A 77 -0.19 6.68 -17.66
C CYS A 77 -1.29 7.01 -18.68
N ALA A 78 -1.44 8.27 -19.08
CA ALA A 78 -2.43 8.67 -20.08
C ALA A 78 -2.16 8.03 -21.45
N GLU A 79 -0.89 7.78 -21.78
CA GLU A 79 -0.46 7.17 -23.04
C GLU A 79 -0.50 5.63 -22.99
N ASN A 80 -0.12 5.02 -21.87
CA ASN A 80 0.15 3.58 -21.79
C ASN A 80 -0.89 2.79 -20.99
N ALA A 81 -1.60 3.42 -20.06
CA ALA A 81 -2.40 2.74 -19.04
C ALA A 81 -3.82 3.31 -18.85
N ARG A 82 -4.27 4.23 -19.72
CA ARG A 82 -5.56 4.95 -19.59
C ARG A 82 -6.78 4.05 -19.40
N ASN A 83 -6.78 2.87 -19.99
CA ASN A 83 -7.92 1.93 -19.95
C ASN A 83 -7.68 0.74 -19.00
N ASN A 84 -6.63 0.77 -18.19
CA ASN A 84 -6.33 -0.32 -17.26
C ASN A 84 -7.10 -0.12 -15.93
N PRO A 85 -8.12 -0.92 -15.61
CA PRO A 85 -8.91 -0.76 -14.38
C PRO A 85 -8.10 -1.07 -13.11
N ASN A 86 -6.94 -1.74 -13.25
CA ASN A 86 -6.06 -2.07 -12.13
C ASN A 86 -5.10 -0.93 -11.80
N ILE A 87 -5.13 0.19 -12.53
CA ILE A 87 -4.28 1.35 -12.30
C ILE A 87 -5.16 2.55 -11.96
N ILE A 88 -4.82 3.26 -10.89
CA ILE A 88 -5.55 4.45 -10.45
C ILE A 88 -4.59 5.61 -10.20
N HIS A 89 -5.06 6.83 -10.47
CA HIS A 89 -4.50 8.03 -9.89
C HIS A 89 -5.27 8.35 -8.60
N SER A 90 -4.56 8.41 -7.49
CA SER A 90 -5.13 8.69 -6.18
C SER A 90 -5.45 10.18 -6.02
N THR A 91 -6.53 10.50 -5.29
CA THR A 91 -6.81 11.88 -4.87
C THR A 91 -5.98 12.29 -3.64
N GLU A 92 -5.40 11.31 -2.95
CA GLU A 92 -4.66 11.48 -1.70
C GLU A 92 -3.15 11.48 -1.97
N ARG A 93 -2.42 12.32 -1.22
CA ARG A 93 -0.97 12.48 -1.40
C ARG A 93 -0.19 11.46 -0.58
N CYS A 94 1.01 11.11 -1.05
CA CYS A 94 1.99 10.28 -0.35
C CYS A 94 1.40 8.94 0.14
N ALA A 95 1.68 8.55 1.38
CA ALA A 95 1.19 7.31 1.99
C ALA A 95 -0.34 7.22 2.06
N SER A 96 -1.04 8.35 2.16
CA SER A 96 -2.51 8.37 2.12
C SER A 96 -3.05 7.85 0.79
N GLY A 97 -2.33 8.08 -0.32
CA GLY A 97 -2.69 7.52 -1.61
C GLY A 97 -2.55 6.01 -1.70
N ILE A 98 -1.53 5.46 -1.04
CA ILE A 98 -1.36 4.00 -0.90
C ILE A 98 -2.53 3.41 -0.11
N ILE A 99 -2.90 4.04 1.02
CA ILE A 99 -4.04 3.62 1.84
C ILE A 99 -5.34 3.68 1.05
N GLN A 100 -5.57 4.75 0.28
CA GLN A 100 -6.73 4.86 -0.59
C GLN A 100 -6.79 3.70 -1.61
N ALA A 101 -5.66 3.36 -2.23
CA ALA A 101 -5.57 2.26 -3.19
C ALA A 101 -5.86 0.90 -2.55
N ILE A 102 -5.34 0.66 -1.34
CA ILE A 102 -5.60 -0.57 -0.57
C ILE A 102 -7.12 -0.78 -0.41
N GLY A 103 -7.84 0.28 -0.06
CA GLY A 103 -9.30 0.24 0.07
C GLY A 103 -10.01 0.07 -1.27
N LYS A 104 -9.60 0.83 -2.29
CA LYS A 104 -10.23 0.81 -3.62
C LYS A 104 -10.11 -0.55 -4.31
N PHE A 105 -8.96 -1.21 -4.20
CA PHE A 105 -8.75 -2.55 -4.76
C PHE A 105 -9.17 -3.67 -3.80
N SER A 106 -9.67 -3.35 -2.61
CA SER A 106 -10.09 -4.33 -1.59
C SER A 106 -9.00 -5.35 -1.23
N ILE A 107 -7.73 -4.94 -1.27
CA ILE A 107 -6.58 -5.81 -0.96
C ILE A 107 -6.23 -5.84 0.55
N GLY A 108 -6.85 -4.97 1.34
CA GLY A 108 -6.64 -4.92 2.80
C GLY A 108 -7.41 -3.81 3.50
N PRO A 109 -7.26 -3.67 4.83
CA PRO A 109 -7.86 -2.58 5.57
C PRO A 109 -7.17 -1.25 5.20
N ASN A 110 -7.98 -0.22 4.93
CA ASN A 110 -7.52 1.13 4.57
C ASN A 110 -7.77 2.16 5.69
N VAL A 111 -8.02 1.70 6.91
CA VAL A 111 -8.19 2.54 8.09
C VAL A 111 -7.28 1.98 9.16
N SER A 112 -6.45 2.84 9.76
CA SER A 112 -5.62 2.45 10.89
C SER A 112 -6.50 2.01 12.05
N PRO A 113 -6.16 0.94 12.79
CA PRO A 113 -6.87 0.59 14.03
C PRO A 113 -6.98 1.75 15.02
N ARG A 114 -6.04 2.69 14.97
CA ARG A 114 -6.03 3.93 15.78
C ARG A 114 -7.16 4.90 15.42
N ASP A 115 -7.60 4.90 14.16
CA ASP A 115 -8.58 5.85 13.62
C ASP A 115 -10.02 5.29 13.64
N ILE A 116 -10.20 4.04 14.08
CA ILE A 116 -11.51 3.38 14.17
C ILE A 116 -12.28 3.92 15.38
N LYS A 117 -13.36 4.66 15.11
CA LYS A 117 -14.28 5.14 16.15
C LYS A 117 -15.17 3.99 16.67
N GLY A 118 -14.99 3.66 17.96
CA GLY A 118 -15.79 2.69 18.69
C GLY A 118 -15.22 1.27 18.65
N TRP A 119 -14.91 0.74 19.84
CA TRP A 119 -14.26 -0.56 20.06
C TRP A 119 -14.99 -1.75 19.37
N GLY A 120 -16.32 -1.68 19.23
CA GLY A 120 -17.14 -2.73 18.61
C GLY A 120 -17.02 -2.86 17.08
N LYS A 121 -16.42 -1.87 16.38
CA LYS A 121 -16.28 -1.87 14.91
C LYS A 121 -14.93 -2.39 14.41
N CYS A 122 -13.97 -2.57 15.30
CA CYS A 122 -12.63 -3.03 14.97
C CYS A 122 -12.57 -4.57 14.82
N ARG A 123 -13.45 -5.12 13.97
CA ARG A 123 -13.43 -6.54 13.59
C ARG A 123 -12.53 -6.74 12.39
N VAL A 124 -11.23 -6.66 12.60
CA VAL A 124 -10.27 -7.22 11.63
C VAL A 124 -10.30 -8.73 11.84
N ASN A 125 -10.65 -9.47 10.80
CA ASN A 125 -10.77 -10.94 10.80
C ASN A 125 -9.43 -11.69 10.99
N VAL A 126 -8.38 -11.01 11.44
CA VAL A 126 -7.05 -11.56 11.65
C VAL A 126 -6.74 -11.52 13.14
N LEU A 127 -7.14 -12.59 13.85
CA LEU A 127 -6.74 -12.86 15.22
C LEU A 127 -5.26 -13.27 15.21
N SER A 128 -4.37 -12.29 15.19
CA SER A 128 -2.94 -12.52 15.42
C SER A 128 -2.56 -11.99 16.80
N PRO A 129 -1.61 -12.63 17.52
CA PRO A 129 -1.14 -12.11 18.81
C PRO A 129 -0.67 -10.65 18.72
N GLY A 130 0.00 -10.29 17.62
CA GLY A 130 0.42 -8.91 17.38
C GLY A 130 -0.74 -7.92 17.28
N TYR A 131 -1.87 -8.34 16.69
CA TYR A 131 -3.06 -7.50 16.59
C TYR A 131 -3.70 -7.24 17.96
N GLU A 132 -3.76 -8.25 18.84
CA GLU A 132 -4.28 -8.07 20.20
C GLU A 132 -3.36 -7.18 21.05
N VAL A 133 -2.05 -7.26 20.88
CA VAL A 133 -1.09 -6.33 21.50
C VAL A 133 -1.34 -4.89 21.04
N VAL A 134 -1.53 -4.65 19.74
CA VAL A 134 -1.85 -3.31 19.21
C VAL A 134 -3.16 -2.79 19.79
N LYS A 135 -4.21 -3.61 19.83
CA LYS A 135 -5.51 -3.26 20.44
C LYS A 135 -5.37 -2.87 21.91
N PHE A 136 -4.60 -3.64 22.69
CA PHE A 136 -4.36 -3.35 24.10
C PHE A 136 -3.69 -1.97 24.28
N TYR A 137 -2.64 -1.68 23.51
CA TYR A 137 -1.96 -0.38 23.59
C TYR A 137 -2.86 0.78 23.15
N LEU A 138 -3.67 0.60 22.10
CA LEU A 138 -4.62 1.63 21.67
C LEU A 138 -5.69 1.91 22.75
N LEU A 139 -6.21 0.86 23.38
CA LEU A 139 -7.12 1.03 24.51
C LEU A 139 -6.44 1.77 25.66
N TYR A 140 -5.22 1.38 26.02
CA TYR A 140 -4.46 2.01 27.09
C TYR A 140 -4.21 3.50 26.81
N GLU A 141 -3.85 3.86 25.58
CA GLU A 141 -3.68 5.25 25.16
C GLU A 141 -4.99 6.05 25.29
N GLN A 142 -6.10 5.53 24.76
CA GLN A 142 -7.42 6.18 24.85
C GLN A 142 -7.88 6.31 26.31
N TRP A 143 -7.63 5.29 27.13
CA TRP A 143 -7.99 5.30 28.55
C TRP A 143 -7.22 6.40 29.30
N ARG A 144 -5.91 6.54 29.03
CA ARG A 144 -5.10 7.64 29.60
C ARG A 144 -5.56 9.03 29.20
N ARG A 145 -6.23 9.17 28.07
CA ARG A 145 -6.81 10.43 27.58
C ARG A 145 -8.24 10.66 28.06
N ALA A 146 -8.81 9.74 28.84
CA ALA A 146 -10.22 9.72 29.22
C ALA A 146 -11.19 9.70 28.02
N GLU A 147 -10.78 9.12 26.89
CA GLU A 147 -11.58 8.99 25.66
C GLU A 147 -12.42 7.70 25.63
N VAL A 148 -12.26 6.82 26.62
CA VAL A 148 -12.94 5.53 26.70
C VAL A 148 -14.19 5.63 27.56
N GLU A 149 -15.35 5.73 26.93
CA GLU A 149 -16.63 5.52 27.59
C GLU A 149 -16.78 4.03 27.99
N LYS A 150 -17.34 3.75 29.18
CA LYS A 150 -17.61 2.38 29.66
C LYS A 150 -16.36 1.48 29.78
N SER A 151 -15.26 2.05 30.29
CA SER A 151 -13.98 1.34 30.51
C SER A 151 -14.13 0.02 31.27
N ASP A 152 -15.05 -0.07 32.24
CA ASP A 152 -15.30 -1.28 33.03
C ASP A 152 -15.73 -2.49 32.18
N GLN A 153 -16.60 -2.28 31.20
CA GLN A 153 -17.08 -3.34 30.31
C GLN A 153 -15.94 -3.85 29.41
N ILE A 154 -15.07 -2.94 28.95
CA ILE A 154 -13.95 -3.28 28.09
C ILE A 154 -12.88 -4.05 28.89
N LEU A 155 -12.60 -3.62 30.12
CA LEU A 155 -11.69 -4.33 31.03
C LEU A 155 -12.20 -5.73 31.37
N GLN A 156 -13.52 -5.90 31.56
CA GLN A 156 -14.12 -7.23 31.74
C GLN A 156 -13.94 -8.11 30.50
N ASN A 157 -14.17 -7.59 29.29
CA ASN A 157 -13.98 -8.34 28.04
C ASN A 157 -12.52 -8.75 27.81
N LEU A 158 -11.57 -7.90 28.21
CA LEU A 158 -10.14 -8.24 28.16
C LEU A 158 -9.81 -9.35 29.16
N LYS A 159 -10.30 -9.25 30.41
CA LYS A 159 -10.11 -10.29 31.43
C LYS A 159 -10.72 -11.63 31.07
N SER A 160 -11.74 -11.68 30.21
CA SER A 160 -12.32 -12.94 29.72
C SER A 160 -11.62 -13.53 28.50
N SER A 161 -10.77 -12.75 27.83
CA SER A 161 -10.04 -13.17 26.62
C SER A 161 -8.67 -13.78 26.91
N PHE A 162 -8.21 -13.68 28.17
CA PHE A 162 -6.96 -14.23 28.71
C PHE A 162 -7.27 -15.05 29.97
#